data_AF-A0A2V8HUM1-F1
#
_entry.id   AF-A0A2V8HUM1-F1
#
_cell.length_a   1.000
_cell.length_b   1.000
_cell.length_c   1.000
_cell.angle_alpha   90.00
_cell.angle_beta   90.00
_cell.angle_gamma   90.00
#
_symmetry.space_group_name_H-M   'P 1'
#
loop_
_entity.id
_entity.type
_entity.pdbx_description
1 polymer ?
#
loop_
_entity_poly.entity_id
_entity_poly.type
_entity_poly.pdbx_seq_one_letter_code
_entity_poly.pdbx_strand_id
1 'polypeptide(L)'
;MTRWRWLGRFVFALVSAVLLLAAASALKAAGPAPFWPQWAANPQHTGFVPVAGQNLNRIVADVVYDPLVPQEQALNDGDLLVHYQVPLVDGNSVFMESKTGEYTAGDYGTQQWHQNKFTWVGGQLTKAWTFDSDWAPPGNQHVFWEPVYHAVLANGFVYDPGAGGTIFKLDKSTGAAITRINPFGTLIDPHTYTASPLSVDNAGNVYYNVIRLHSNGSFYQNDAEDSWIVKVAPDDSISMRSYTGLNPSAPAPTDLCYNVFGESQLPWPPSPDAIPGQVTCGLQRVAINIAPAIARDGTIYSVTRAHFISRYGYLVALKPDLTLKWAASLRGGDTVPGDYFSGGYFHDGCNDGTAASAGSMFPLNGQTSIGGCRAGARAGVDPATNRRGGGRCWTTRRQRRRSRQTAASSTARSSATTTIKAS
;
A
#
# COMPACT_ATOMS: atom_id res chain seq x y z
N MET A 1 40.12 18.94 71.83
CA MET A 1 40.15 19.25 70.38
C MET A 1 39.68 18.07 69.50
N THR A 2 38.70 17.28 69.92
CA THR A 2 38.33 16.00 69.23
C THR A 2 36.86 15.89 68.82
N ARG A 3 36.00 16.86 69.18
CA ARG A 3 34.56 16.82 68.83
C ARG A 3 34.17 17.52 67.52
N TRP A 4 35.04 18.36 66.93
CA TRP A 4 34.73 19.08 65.69
C TRP A 4 35.19 18.39 64.40
N ARG A 5 35.99 17.33 64.48
CA ARG A 5 36.48 16.59 63.30
C ARG A 5 35.51 15.54 62.77
N TRP A 6 34.51 15.13 63.56
CA TRP A 6 33.54 14.11 63.18
C TRP A 6 32.29 14.67 62.48
N LEU A 7 31.85 15.89 62.79
CA LEU A 7 30.70 16.51 62.10
C LEU A 7 31.02 16.84 60.63
N GLY A 8 32.23 17.34 60.34
CA GLY A 8 32.62 17.74 58.98
C GLY A 8 32.70 16.58 57.97
N ARG A 9 33.06 15.38 58.43
CA ARG A 9 33.15 14.18 57.57
C ARG A 9 31.78 13.56 57.28
N PHE A 10 30.84 13.63 58.22
CA PHE A 10 29.47 13.17 58.00
C PHE A 10 28.69 14.10 57.08
N VAL A 11 28.87 15.42 57.20
CA VAL A 11 28.20 16.40 56.32
C VAL A 11 28.72 16.30 54.89
N PHE A 12 30.03 16.12 54.68
CA PHE A 12 30.59 15.92 53.32
C PHE A 12 30.10 14.62 52.67
N ALA A 13 30.05 13.51 53.43
CA ALA A 13 29.54 12.24 52.91
C ALA A 13 28.03 12.28 52.58
N LEU A 14 27.23 12.99 53.38
CA LEU A 14 25.81 13.17 53.11
C LEU A 14 25.56 14.07 51.88
N VAL A 15 26.32 15.16 51.74
CA VAL A 15 26.20 16.07 50.59
C VAL A 15 26.64 15.39 49.29
N SER A 16 27.70 14.59 49.30
CA SER A 16 28.11 13.79 48.14
C SER A 16 27.12 12.68 47.79
N ALA A 17 26.50 12.01 48.78
CA ALA A 17 25.46 11.01 48.53
C ALA A 17 24.16 11.63 47.99
N VAL A 18 23.78 12.83 48.46
CA VAL A 18 22.61 13.56 47.94
C VAL A 18 22.88 14.10 46.54
N LEU A 19 24.09 14.54 46.21
CA LEU A 19 24.46 14.95 44.84
C LEU A 19 24.52 13.77 43.86
N LEU A 20 24.95 12.59 44.31
CA LEU A 20 24.92 11.35 43.50
C LEU A 20 23.50 10.82 43.31
N LEU A 21 22.63 10.90 44.32
CA LEU A 21 21.21 10.58 44.15
C LEU A 21 20.48 11.60 43.27
N ALA A 22 20.80 12.89 43.38
CA ALA A 22 20.21 13.95 42.55
C ALA A 22 20.64 13.83 41.07
N ALA A 23 21.88 13.42 40.81
CA ALA A 23 22.36 13.12 39.45
C ALA A 23 21.72 11.84 38.86
N ALA A 24 21.43 10.83 39.69
CA ALA A 24 20.75 9.60 39.26
C ALA A 24 19.26 9.83 38.92
N SER A 25 18.59 10.80 39.55
CA SER A 25 17.19 11.14 39.26
C SER A 25 16.98 12.04 38.03
N ALA A 26 18.06 12.49 37.36
CA ALA A 26 17.97 13.35 36.17
C ALA A 26 18.09 12.61 34.83
N LEU A 27 18.39 11.30 34.81
CA LEU A 27 18.15 10.49 33.63
C LEU A 27 16.68 10.10 33.58
N LYS A 28 15.82 11.06 33.20
CA LYS A 28 14.62 10.69 32.46
C LYS A 28 15.14 9.95 31.23
N ALA A 29 14.98 8.62 31.19
CA ALA A 29 15.15 7.88 29.95
C ALA A 29 14.32 8.63 28.90
N ALA A 30 15.01 9.23 27.93
CA ALA A 30 14.33 9.75 26.75
C ALA A 30 13.47 8.58 26.25
N GLY A 31 12.16 8.81 26.09
CA GLY A 31 11.32 7.82 25.44
C GLY A 31 11.97 7.39 24.12
N PRO A 32 11.72 6.17 23.64
CA PRO A 32 12.29 5.72 22.37
C PRO A 32 12.08 6.81 21.32
N ALA A 33 13.15 7.15 20.60
CA ALA A 33 13.12 8.20 19.60
C ALA A 33 11.97 7.94 18.62
N PRO A 34 11.31 8.99 18.09
CA PRO A 34 10.21 8.80 17.16
C PRO A 34 10.62 7.89 16.00
N PHE A 35 9.76 6.94 15.70
CA PHE A 35 10.09 5.84 14.81
C PHE A 35 8.86 5.44 13.99
N TRP A 36 9.00 5.51 12.67
CA TRP A 36 8.02 5.06 11.68
C TRP A 36 8.80 4.48 10.49
N PRO A 37 9.37 3.27 10.61
CA PRO A 37 10.33 2.73 9.66
C PRO A 37 9.73 2.24 8.35
N GLN A 38 8.43 1.94 8.34
CA GLN A 38 7.79 1.19 7.27
C GLN A 38 6.32 1.59 7.13
N TRP A 39 5.67 1.05 6.09
CA TRP A 39 4.23 1.19 5.88
C TRP A 39 3.45 0.83 7.16
N ALA A 40 2.54 1.71 7.57
CA ALA A 40 1.71 1.52 8.77
C ALA A 40 2.50 1.20 10.07
N ALA A 41 3.69 1.80 10.21
CA ALA A 41 4.56 1.85 11.38
C ALA A 41 5.33 0.57 11.73
N ASN A 42 4.72 -0.61 11.65
CA ASN A 42 5.34 -1.86 12.14
C ASN A 42 4.86 -3.07 11.33
N PRO A 43 5.44 -4.27 11.50
CA PRO A 43 5.14 -5.39 10.62
C PRO A 43 3.65 -5.82 10.66
N GLN A 44 2.95 -5.56 11.78
CA GLN A 44 1.52 -5.85 11.91
C GLN A 44 0.63 -4.75 11.32
N HIS A 45 1.21 -3.70 10.74
CA HIS A 45 0.52 -2.54 10.18
C HIS A 45 -0.47 -1.87 11.14
N THR A 46 -0.12 -1.77 12.43
CA THR A 46 -1.07 -1.22 13.42
C THR A 46 -1.40 0.25 13.19
N GLY A 47 -0.59 0.99 12.42
CA GLY A 47 -0.83 2.39 12.08
C GLY A 47 -0.81 3.34 13.27
N PHE A 48 -0.24 2.93 14.42
CA PHE A 48 -0.24 3.72 15.64
C PHE A 48 1.12 3.68 16.33
N VAL A 49 1.53 4.82 16.86
CA VAL A 49 2.69 4.98 17.74
C VAL A 49 2.25 5.71 19.01
N PRO A 50 2.78 5.36 20.19
CA PRO A 50 2.38 5.94 21.47
C PRO A 50 3.04 7.31 21.71
N VAL A 51 2.96 8.21 20.73
CA VAL A 51 3.49 9.57 20.79
C VAL A 51 2.33 10.56 20.69
N ALA A 52 2.28 11.52 21.62
CA ALA A 52 1.28 12.58 21.56
C ALA A 52 1.55 13.45 20.34
N GLY A 53 0.58 13.51 19.41
CA GLY A 53 0.70 14.34 18.23
C GLY A 53 0.77 15.83 18.57
N GLN A 54 1.50 16.60 17.76
CA GLN A 54 1.53 18.06 17.88
C GLN A 54 0.15 18.69 17.62
N ASN A 55 -0.02 19.93 18.08
CA ASN A 55 -1.21 20.73 17.79
C ASN A 55 -1.41 20.92 16.27
N LEU A 56 -2.65 20.80 15.79
CA LEU A 56 -2.99 20.91 14.36
C LEU A 56 -2.86 22.33 13.79
N ASN A 57 -2.78 23.35 14.64
CA ASN A 57 -2.69 24.76 14.23
C ASN A 57 -1.26 25.24 13.90
N ARG A 58 -0.29 24.31 13.84
CA ARG A 58 1.12 24.63 13.54
C ARG A 58 1.65 23.73 12.43
N ILE A 59 2.17 24.35 11.37
CA ILE A 59 3.01 23.71 10.36
C ILE A 59 4.46 23.93 10.80
N VAL A 60 5.25 22.85 10.87
CA VAL A 60 6.67 22.92 11.28
C VAL A 60 7.63 22.73 10.11
N ALA A 61 7.17 22.14 9.01
CA ALA A 61 7.87 22.06 7.74
C ALA A 61 6.85 22.01 6.59
N ASP A 62 7.23 22.61 5.46
CA ASP A 62 6.51 22.60 4.19
C ASP A 62 7.54 22.25 3.10
N VAL A 63 7.32 21.14 2.41
CA VAL A 63 8.23 20.62 1.38
C VAL A 63 7.40 20.18 0.18
N VAL A 64 7.74 20.72 -0.99
CA VAL A 64 7.25 20.24 -2.28
C VAL A 64 8.12 19.05 -2.70
N TYR A 65 7.50 17.88 -2.87
CA TYR A 65 8.20 16.64 -3.24
C TYR A 65 7.69 16.04 -4.56
N ASP A 66 6.52 16.46 -5.04
CA ASP A 66 6.02 16.12 -6.35
C ASP A 66 5.64 17.41 -7.12
N PRO A 67 6.54 17.89 -8.00
CA PRO A 67 6.29 19.06 -8.84
C PRO A 67 5.39 18.74 -10.04
N LEU A 68 5.05 17.46 -10.30
CA LEU A 68 4.26 17.03 -11.45
C LEU A 68 2.74 17.15 -11.20
N VAL A 69 2.31 17.38 -9.96
CA VAL A 69 0.89 17.50 -9.58
C VAL A 69 0.06 18.41 -10.49
N PRO A 70 0.48 19.65 -10.85
CA PRO A 70 -0.27 20.46 -11.81
C PRO A 70 -0.50 19.77 -13.16
N GLN A 71 0.52 19.09 -13.68
CA GLN A 71 0.46 18.36 -14.96
C GLN A 71 -0.45 17.14 -14.83
N GLU A 72 -0.33 16.39 -13.74
CA GLU A 72 -1.16 15.24 -13.44
C GLU A 72 -2.64 15.60 -13.38
N GLN A 73 -2.97 16.65 -12.63
CA GLN A 73 -4.35 17.14 -12.52
C GLN A 73 -4.88 17.66 -13.85
N ALA A 74 -4.08 18.40 -14.61
CA ALA A 74 -4.48 18.91 -15.92
C ALA A 74 -4.86 17.78 -16.90
N LEU A 75 -4.18 16.64 -16.83
CA LEU A 75 -4.46 15.46 -17.67
C LEU A 75 -5.51 14.51 -17.07
N ASN A 76 -6.00 14.78 -15.86
CA ASN A 76 -6.94 13.94 -15.10
C ASN A 76 -8.22 14.67 -14.68
N ASP A 77 -8.68 15.65 -15.46
CA ASP A 77 -9.90 16.43 -15.16
C ASP A 77 -9.87 17.15 -13.79
N GLY A 78 -8.68 17.48 -13.29
CA GLY A 78 -8.47 18.11 -11.98
C GLY A 78 -8.18 17.14 -10.83
N ASP A 79 -8.36 15.83 -11.03
CA ASP A 79 -8.08 14.83 -10.00
C ASP A 79 -6.59 14.48 -9.92
N LEU A 80 -6.11 14.21 -8.71
CA LEU A 80 -4.77 13.66 -8.46
C LEU A 80 -4.90 12.17 -8.15
N LEU A 81 -4.36 11.31 -9.02
CA LEU A 81 -4.65 9.87 -9.06
C LEU A 81 -3.38 9.03 -8.84
N VAL A 82 -2.74 9.27 -7.69
CA VAL A 82 -1.45 8.68 -7.28
C VAL A 82 -1.53 8.14 -5.84
N HIS A 83 -0.70 7.13 -5.55
CA HIS A 83 -0.43 6.67 -4.20
C HIS A 83 0.95 7.14 -3.75
N TYR A 84 1.00 7.96 -2.70
CA TYR A 84 2.25 8.46 -2.14
C TYR A 84 2.78 7.62 -0.98
N GLN A 85 4.09 7.72 -0.77
CA GLN A 85 4.78 7.20 0.40
C GLN A 85 4.26 7.85 1.69
N VAL A 86 4.11 7.07 2.77
CA VAL A 86 4.06 7.67 4.10
C VAL A 86 5.50 8.01 4.52
N PRO A 87 5.79 9.24 4.98
CA PRO A 87 7.13 9.60 5.41
C PRO A 87 7.65 8.63 6.47
N LEU A 88 8.86 8.13 6.25
CA LEU A 88 9.54 7.28 7.23
C LEU A 88 10.29 8.16 8.22
N VAL A 89 10.28 7.77 9.49
CA VAL A 89 10.91 8.53 10.57
C VAL A 89 11.85 7.63 11.34
N ASP A 90 13.07 8.12 11.58
CA ASP A 90 14.01 7.47 12.48
C ASP A 90 14.82 8.55 13.20
N GLY A 91 14.44 8.77 14.46
CA GLY A 91 14.98 9.82 15.30
C GLY A 91 14.73 11.20 14.71
N ASN A 92 15.81 11.91 14.39
CA ASN A 92 15.77 13.29 13.91
C ASN A 92 15.68 13.41 12.37
N SER A 93 15.61 12.28 11.67
CA SER A 93 15.59 12.22 10.22
C SER A 93 14.24 11.73 9.69
N VAL A 94 13.86 12.28 8.54
CA VAL A 94 12.66 11.91 7.79
C VAL A 94 13.09 11.46 6.40
N PHE A 95 12.57 10.33 5.93
CA PHE A 95 12.85 9.81 4.60
C PHE A 95 11.56 9.84 3.80
N MET A 96 11.62 10.45 2.63
CA MET A 96 10.47 10.65 1.76
C MET A 96 10.84 10.54 0.29
N GLU A 97 9.93 9.99 -0.49
CA GLU A 97 10.00 9.98 -1.92
C GLU A 97 9.94 11.42 -2.48
N SER A 98 10.42 11.58 -3.71
CA SER A 98 10.08 12.73 -4.55
C SER A 98 10.05 12.32 -6.02
N LYS A 99 9.35 13.10 -6.83
CA LYS A 99 9.27 12.90 -8.27
C LYS A 99 9.98 13.99 -9.06
N THR A 100 10.50 13.64 -10.23
CA THR A 100 10.87 14.55 -11.31
C THR A 100 10.54 13.90 -12.67
N GLY A 101 11.05 14.46 -13.76
CA GLY A 101 10.78 13.97 -15.12
C GLY A 101 9.53 14.64 -15.70
N GLU A 102 8.76 13.86 -16.46
CA GLU A 102 7.53 14.33 -17.11
C GLU A 102 6.40 13.34 -16.84
N TYR A 103 5.19 13.84 -16.57
CA TYR A 103 4.01 12.98 -16.46
C TYR A 103 3.28 12.85 -17.79
N THR A 104 3.03 11.60 -18.21
CA THR A 104 2.11 11.31 -19.31
C THR A 104 1.02 10.35 -18.84
N ALA A 105 -0.22 10.55 -19.30
CA ALA A 105 -1.33 9.66 -18.94
C ALA A 105 -1.22 8.26 -19.59
N GLY A 106 -0.42 8.13 -20.64
CA GLY A 106 -0.25 6.90 -21.41
C GLY A 106 0.88 5.99 -20.92
N ASP A 107 1.81 6.52 -20.14
CA ASP A 107 2.99 5.80 -19.64
C ASP A 107 3.52 6.44 -18.36
N TYR A 108 3.51 5.69 -17.25
CA TYR A 108 4.09 6.14 -16.00
C TYR A 108 5.62 6.12 -15.99
N GLY A 109 6.26 5.38 -16.91
CA GLY A 109 7.72 5.24 -16.99
C GLY A 109 8.47 6.51 -17.39
N THR A 110 7.78 7.59 -17.75
CA THR A 110 8.38 8.90 -18.05
C THR A 110 8.71 9.72 -16.80
N GLN A 111 8.19 9.31 -15.65
CA GLN A 111 8.51 9.89 -14.36
C GLN A 111 9.83 9.33 -13.81
N GLN A 112 10.48 10.10 -12.97
CA GLN A 112 11.67 9.69 -12.23
C GLN A 112 11.39 9.76 -10.73
N TRP A 113 11.85 8.74 -10.01
CA TRP A 113 11.55 8.53 -8.60
C TRP A 113 12.81 8.55 -7.77
N HIS A 114 12.74 9.23 -6.63
CA HIS A 114 13.88 9.46 -5.77
C HIS A 114 13.52 9.23 -4.32
N GLN A 115 14.49 8.79 -3.53
CA GLN A 115 14.39 8.74 -2.07
C GLN A 115 15.23 9.86 -1.48
N ASN A 116 14.61 10.73 -0.68
CA ASN A 116 15.29 11.79 0.04
C ASN A 116 15.45 11.44 1.51
N LYS A 117 16.49 11.99 2.12
CA LYS A 117 16.58 12.16 3.58
C LYS A 117 16.56 13.64 3.91
N PHE A 118 15.76 13.97 4.91
CA PHE A 118 15.75 15.25 5.59
C PHE A 118 16.19 15.05 7.05
N THR A 119 16.74 16.09 7.67
CA THR A 119 17.14 16.08 9.08
C THR A 119 16.84 17.43 9.70
N TRP A 120 16.32 17.44 10.93
CA TRP A 120 16.10 18.69 11.64
C TRP A 120 17.42 19.31 12.08
N VAL A 121 17.71 20.52 11.59
CA VAL A 121 18.89 21.30 11.98
C VAL A 121 18.39 22.68 12.42
N GLY A 122 18.66 23.06 13.66
CA GLY A 122 18.24 24.36 14.19
C GLY A 122 16.72 24.61 14.14
N GLY A 123 15.90 23.55 14.24
CA GLY A 123 14.44 23.65 14.17
C GLY A 123 13.87 23.76 12.76
N GLN A 124 14.69 23.61 11.72
CA GLN A 124 14.26 23.52 10.32
C GLN A 124 14.54 22.14 9.76
N LEU A 125 13.64 21.63 8.91
CA LEU A 125 13.84 20.36 8.24
C LEU A 125 14.65 20.57 6.95
N THR A 126 15.91 20.14 6.97
CA THR A 126 16.85 20.38 5.86
C THR A 126 17.11 19.09 5.11
N LYS A 127 17.08 19.14 3.77
CA LYS A 127 17.43 17.99 2.92
C LYS A 127 18.93 17.68 3.07
N ALA A 128 19.24 16.44 3.44
CA ALA A 128 20.60 15.94 3.63
C ALA A 128 21.15 15.29 2.36
N TRP A 129 20.35 14.45 1.71
CA TRP A 129 20.72 13.80 0.45
C TRP A 129 19.47 13.37 -0.35
N THR A 130 19.70 13.06 -1.62
CA THR A 130 18.75 12.45 -2.56
C THR A 130 19.44 11.23 -3.18
N PHE A 131 18.71 10.12 -3.30
CA PHE A 131 19.09 8.94 -4.06
C PHE A 131 18.14 8.81 -5.25
N ASP A 132 18.70 8.72 -6.45
CA ASP A 132 17.93 8.58 -7.68
C ASP A 132 17.73 7.09 -7.98
N SER A 133 16.49 6.62 -7.91
CA SER A 133 16.16 5.23 -8.22
C SER A 133 15.88 5.05 -9.70
N ASP A 134 16.21 3.86 -10.22
CA ASP A 134 15.80 3.45 -11.56
C ASP A 134 14.41 2.77 -11.57
N TRP A 135 13.71 2.73 -10.45
CA TRP A 135 12.35 2.20 -10.38
C TRP A 135 11.39 3.01 -11.25
N ALA A 136 10.52 2.29 -11.96
CA ALA A 136 9.42 2.86 -12.73
C ALA A 136 8.12 2.10 -12.41
N PRO A 137 6.97 2.78 -12.31
CA PRO A 137 5.70 2.09 -12.07
C PRO A 137 5.27 1.32 -13.32
N PRO A 138 4.66 0.12 -13.19
CA PRO A 138 4.04 -0.53 -14.33
C PRO A 138 2.74 0.17 -14.74
N GLY A 139 2.44 0.15 -16.04
CA GLY A 139 1.14 0.56 -16.57
C GLY A 139 0.99 2.06 -16.79
N ASN A 140 -0.25 2.54 -16.75
CA ASN A 140 -0.59 3.94 -17.01
C ASN A 140 -1.97 4.32 -16.44
N GLN A 141 -2.27 5.62 -16.53
CA GLN A 141 -3.47 6.25 -15.96
C GLN A 141 -4.80 5.78 -16.56
N HIS A 142 -4.79 5.25 -17.78
CA HIS A 142 -5.99 4.69 -18.39
C HIS A 142 -6.39 3.34 -17.77
N VAL A 143 -5.47 2.72 -17.03
CA VAL A 143 -5.62 1.38 -16.49
C VAL A 143 -5.91 1.39 -14.99
N PHE A 144 -5.12 2.12 -14.21
CA PHE A 144 -5.29 2.30 -12.76
C PHE A 144 -4.56 3.56 -12.30
N TRP A 145 -4.68 3.93 -11.02
CA TRP A 145 -3.90 5.00 -10.38
C TRP A 145 -2.44 4.61 -10.23
N GLU A 146 -1.57 5.61 -10.16
CA GLU A 146 -0.13 5.43 -10.11
C GLU A 146 0.28 4.54 -8.91
N PRO A 147 1.05 3.47 -9.14
CA PRO A 147 1.57 2.60 -8.09
C PRO A 147 2.45 3.35 -7.07
N VAL A 148 2.48 2.84 -5.84
CA VAL A 148 3.25 3.44 -4.75
C VAL A 148 4.73 3.04 -4.82
N TYR A 149 5.61 4.04 -4.77
CA TYR A 149 7.03 3.86 -4.51
C TYR A 149 7.26 4.04 -3.01
N HIS A 150 7.81 3.03 -2.33
CA HIS A 150 7.89 3.11 -0.87
C HIS A 150 9.02 2.27 -0.28
N ALA A 151 10.05 2.95 0.19
CA ALA A 151 11.18 2.37 0.91
C ALA A 151 10.80 1.81 2.30
N VAL A 152 11.74 1.13 2.93
CA VAL A 152 11.68 0.72 4.34
C VAL A 152 13.01 0.96 5.05
N LEU A 153 12.96 1.34 6.32
CA LEU A 153 14.12 1.44 7.21
C LEU A 153 14.30 0.12 7.96
N ALA A 154 15.45 -0.52 7.81
CA ALA A 154 15.76 -1.77 8.47
C ALA A 154 17.28 -1.94 8.62
N ASN A 155 17.72 -2.62 9.68
CA ASN A 155 19.13 -3.02 9.86
C ASN A 155 20.16 -1.87 9.76
N GLY A 156 19.74 -0.62 10.03
CA GLY A 156 20.59 0.57 9.87
C GLY A 156 20.67 1.13 8.45
N PHE A 157 19.92 0.58 7.50
CA PHE A 157 19.91 0.97 6.08
C PHE A 157 18.53 1.47 5.65
N VAL A 158 18.50 2.09 4.47
CA VAL A 158 17.26 2.32 3.71
C VAL A 158 17.21 1.27 2.61
N TYR A 159 16.14 0.49 2.56
CA TYR A 159 15.87 -0.41 1.43
C TYR A 159 14.85 0.24 0.52
N ASP A 160 15.21 0.39 -0.75
CA ASP A 160 14.51 1.25 -1.69
C ASP A 160 14.14 0.49 -2.98
N PRO A 161 12.94 0.66 -3.58
CA PRO A 161 12.59 -0.03 -4.82
C PRO A 161 13.54 0.29 -5.97
N GLY A 162 13.84 -0.70 -6.83
CA GLY A 162 14.57 -0.51 -8.09
C GLY A 162 13.89 -1.22 -9.27
N ALA A 163 14.37 -0.97 -10.49
CA ALA A 163 13.91 -1.67 -11.70
C ALA A 163 14.17 -3.19 -11.61
N GLY A 164 13.46 -3.98 -12.42
CA GLY A 164 13.67 -5.43 -12.51
C GLY A 164 13.21 -6.22 -11.29
N GLY A 165 12.28 -5.69 -10.48
CA GLY A 165 11.84 -6.33 -9.23
C GLY A 165 12.94 -6.38 -8.17
N THR A 166 13.93 -5.48 -8.27
CA THR A 166 15.05 -5.39 -7.33
C THR A 166 14.78 -4.35 -6.25
N ILE A 167 15.65 -4.33 -5.25
CA ILE A 167 15.73 -3.26 -4.25
C ILE A 167 17.18 -2.82 -4.08
N PHE A 168 17.39 -1.55 -3.75
CA PHE A 168 18.68 -1.02 -3.33
C PHE A 168 18.78 -1.05 -1.81
N LYS A 169 19.96 -1.39 -1.30
CA LYS A 169 20.35 -1.17 0.10
C LYS A 169 21.22 0.07 0.14
N LEU A 170 20.72 1.13 0.76
CA LEU A 170 21.38 2.43 0.82
C LEU A 170 21.99 2.66 2.19
N ASP A 171 23.17 3.27 2.20
CA ASP A 171 23.73 3.84 3.40
C ASP A 171 22.83 4.97 3.91
N LYS A 172 22.29 4.83 5.12
CA LYS A 172 21.32 5.77 5.69
C LYS A 172 21.93 7.16 5.96
N SER A 173 23.25 7.26 6.09
CA SER A 173 23.93 8.52 6.39
C SER A 173 24.17 9.35 5.13
N THR A 174 24.56 8.71 4.03
CA THR A 174 25.00 9.35 2.79
C THR A 174 24.04 9.22 1.62
N GLY A 175 23.12 8.25 1.64
CA GLY A 175 22.26 7.91 0.50
C GLY A 175 22.95 7.07 -0.57
N ALA A 176 24.21 6.69 -0.38
CA ALA A 176 24.95 5.89 -1.35
C ALA A 176 24.41 4.45 -1.41
N ALA A 177 24.22 3.92 -2.62
CA ALA A 177 23.90 2.51 -2.82
C ALA A 177 25.07 1.62 -2.42
N ILE A 178 24.87 0.77 -1.43
CA ILE A 178 25.85 -0.22 -0.98
C ILE A 178 25.77 -1.44 -1.88
N THR A 179 24.55 -1.91 -2.14
CA THR A 179 24.29 -3.03 -3.03
C THR A 179 22.91 -2.93 -3.65
N ARG A 180 22.75 -3.54 -4.82
CA ARG A 180 21.46 -3.81 -5.44
C ARG A 180 21.17 -5.29 -5.29
N ILE A 181 20.05 -5.60 -4.65
CA ILE A 181 19.62 -6.95 -4.33
C ILE A 181 18.68 -7.41 -5.44
N ASN A 182 19.13 -8.37 -6.25
CA ASN A 182 18.39 -8.88 -7.40
C ASN A 182 17.98 -10.35 -7.20
N PRO A 183 16.68 -10.64 -7.00
CA PRO A 183 16.17 -12.01 -6.90
C PRO A 183 16.24 -12.82 -8.19
N PHE A 184 16.40 -12.15 -9.33
CA PHE A 184 16.24 -12.72 -10.67
C PHE A 184 17.59 -12.89 -11.41
N GLY A 185 18.71 -12.85 -10.69
CA GLY A 185 20.05 -13.04 -11.22
C GLY A 185 20.81 -11.73 -11.41
N THR A 186 21.55 -11.60 -12.50
CA THR A 186 22.43 -10.43 -12.75
C THR A 186 21.84 -9.43 -13.73
N LEU A 187 20.88 -9.84 -14.56
CA LEU A 187 20.24 -8.97 -15.54
C LEU A 187 19.02 -8.26 -14.92
N ILE A 188 18.84 -7.00 -15.29
CA ILE A 188 17.66 -6.21 -14.94
C ILE A 188 16.66 -6.32 -16.07
N ASP A 189 15.54 -7.01 -15.81
CA ASP A 189 14.44 -7.13 -16.76
C ASP A 189 13.53 -5.89 -16.67
N PRO A 190 13.42 -5.05 -17.72
CA PRO A 190 12.59 -3.84 -17.68
C PRO A 190 11.09 -4.12 -17.53
N HIS A 191 10.64 -5.37 -17.67
CA HIS A 191 9.23 -5.76 -17.53
C HIS A 191 8.94 -6.51 -16.22
N THR A 192 9.90 -6.53 -15.30
CA THR A 192 9.73 -7.02 -13.92
C THR A 192 9.75 -5.83 -12.95
N TYR A 193 8.71 -5.71 -12.13
CA TYR A 193 8.44 -4.52 -11.32
C TYR A 193 8.27 -4.87 -9.84
N THR A 194 8.91 -4.10 -8.97
CA THR A 194 8.55 -4.04 -7.56
C THR A 194 7.16 -3.43 -7.45
N ALA A 195 6.20 -4.19 -6.93
CA ALA A 195 4.76 -3.94 -7.06
C ALA A 195 4.08 -3.60 -5.72
N SER A 196 4.83 -3.41 -4.65
CA SER A 196 4.31 -3.06 -3.33
C SER A 196 5.26 -2.17 -2.55
N PRO A 197 4.78 -1.50 -1.49
CA PRO A 197 5.66 -1.07 -0.42
C PRO A 197 6.47 -2.25 0.14
N LEU A 198 7.67 -1.94 0.60
CA LEU A 198 8.52 -2.87 1.34
C LEU A 198 8.07 -2.90 2.80
N SER A 199 8.03 -4.10 3.39
CA SER A 199 7.77 -4.31 4.81
C SER A 199 8.96 -5.01 5.46
N VAL A 200 9.15 -4.83 6.76
CA VAL A 200 10.22 -5.48 7.53
C VAL A 200 9.63 -6.16 8.77
N ASP A 201 10.09 -7.38 9.07
CA ASP A 201 9.74 -8.08 10.30
C ASP A 201 10.65 -7.71 11.49
N ASN A 202 10.39 -8.31 12.67
CA ASN A 202 11.19 -8.04 13.87
C ASN A 202 12.62 -8.62 13.82
N ALA A 203 12.90 -9.52 12.88
CA ALA A 203 14.23 -10.08 12.64
C ALA A 203 15.02 -9.29 11.59
N GLY A 204 14.43 -8.23 11.03
CA GLY A 204 15.06 -7.40 10.01
C GLY A 204 14.96 -7.99 8.60
N ASN A 205 14.14 -9.01 8.37
CA ASN A 205 13.88 -9.51 7.02
C ASN A 205 12.97 -8.54 6.28
N VAL A 206 13.36 -8.16 5.07
CA VAL A 206 12.59 -7.29 4.18
C VAL A 206 11.72 -8.15 3.26
N TYR A 207 10.45 -7.78 3.11
CA TYR A 207 9.45 -8.46 2.30
C TYR A 207 8.82 -7.51 1.29
N TYR A 208 8.69 -7.95 0.05
CA TYR A 208 8.02 -7.16 -0.99
C TYR A 208 7.49 -8.06 -2.10
N ASN A 209 6.57 -7.51 -2.89
CA ASN A 209 5.94 -8.21 -3.98
C ASN A 209 6.51 -7.75 -5.33
N VAL A 210 6.66 -8.70 -6.26
CA VAL A 210 7.15 -8.46 -7.62
C VAL A 210 6.15 -9.01 -8.63
N ILE A 211 5.97 -8.30 -9.75
CA ILE A 211 5.20 -8.78 -10.90
C ILE A 211 6.06 -8.71 -12.16
N ARG A 212 5.94 -9.72 -13.02
CA ARG A 212 6.51 -9.71 -14.36
C ARG A 212 5.42 -9.72 -15.41
N LEU A 213 5.57 -8.84 -16.38
CA LEU A 213 4.64 -8.64 -17.49
C LEU A 213 5.32 -9.03 -18.80
N HIS A 214 4.51 -9.27 -19.83
CA HIS A 214 5.03 -9.43 -21.18
C HIS A 214 5.68 -8.14 -21.68
N SER A 215 6.71 -8.29 -22.51
CA SER A 215 7.46 -7.17 -23.09
C SER A 215 6.69 -6.37 -24.15
N ASN A 216 5.56 -6.88 -24.59
CA ASN A 216 4.70 -6.26 -25.57
C ASN A 216 3.30 -5.97 -24.99
N GLY A 217 2.78 -4.80 -25.30
CA GLY A 217 1.40 -4.41 -24.98
C GLY A 217 1.23 -3.73 -23.63
N SER A 218 0.00 -3.27 -23.38
CA SER A 218 -0.37 -2.62 -22.12
C SER A 218 -0.60 -3.63 -20.99
N PHE A 219 -0.66 -3.15 -19.74
CA PHE A 219 -0.71 -3.97 -18.52
C PHE A 219 -1.73 -5.12 -18.54
N TYR A 220 -2.93 -4.92 -19.09
CA TYR A 220 -4.00 -5.95 -19.17
C TYR A 220 -4.23 -6.47 -20.60
N GLN A 221 -3.33 -6.17 -21.54
CA GLN A 221 -3.47 -6.65 -22.92
C GLN A 221 -3.10 -8.12 -23.03
N ASN A 222 -2.07 -8.53 -22.30
CA ASN A 222 -1.66 -9.92 -22.16
C ASN A 222 -1.80 -10.32 -20.68
N ASP A 223 -1.69 -11.62 -20.40
CA ASP A 223 -1.67 -12.09 -19.01
C ASP A 223 -0.39 -11.63 -18.30
N ALA A 224 -0.33 -11.70 -16.97
CA ALA A 224 0.97 -11.59 -16.30
C ALA A 224 1.79 -12.85 -16.59
N GLU A 225 3.11 -12.70 -16.72
CA GLU A 225 4.01 -13.85 -16.89
C GLU A 225 4.16 -14.61 -15.58
N ASP A 226 4.42 -13.90 -14.49
CA ASP A 226 4.43 -14.44 -13.13
C ASP A 226 4.40 -13.30 -12.07
N SER A 227 4.29 -13.64 -10.80
CA SER A 227 4.49 -12.72 -9.68
C SER A 227 4.98 -13.47 -8.45
N TRP A 228 5.71 -12.77 -7.57
CA TRP A 228 6.38 -13.38 -6.43
C TRP A 228 6.23 -12.56 -5.17
N ILE A 229 6.26 -13.25 -4.03
CA ILE A 229 6.70 -12.69 -2.76
C ILE A 229 8.21 -12.91 -2.65
N VAL A 230 8.95 -11.87 -2.28
CA VAL A 230 10.39 -11.91 -2.06
C VAL A 230 10.65 -11.61 -0.59
N LYS A 231 11.59 -12.35 0.00
CA LYS A 231 12.17 -12.14 1.32
C LYS A 231 13.68 -11.97 1.18
N VAL A 232 14.19 -10.90 1.77
CA VAL A 232 15.61 -10.57 1.86
C VAL A 232 16.00 -10.54 3.33
N ALA A 233 16.93 -11.40 3.74
CA ALA A 233 17.43 -11.41 5.11
C ALA A 233 18.46 -10.30 5.36
N PRO A 234 18.82 -9.99 6.62
CA PRO A 234 19.80 -8.93 6.93
C PRO A 234 21.19 -9.12 6.30
N ASP A 235 21.56 -10.36 5.98
CA ASP A 235 22.80 -10.75 5.28
C ASP A 235 22.68 -10.68 3.75
N ASP A 236 21.58 -10.09 3.26
CA ASP A 236 21.23 -9.94 1.85
C ASP A 236 20.93 -11.27 1.12
N SER A 237 20.78 -12.38 1.86
CA SER A 237 20.32 -13.64 1.29
C SER A 237 18.84 -13.56 0.87
N ILE A 238 18.54 -14.13 -0.30
CA ILE A 238 17.22 -14.02 -0.94
C ILE A 238 16.50 -15.36 -0.88
N SER A 239 15.21 -15.31 -0.54
CA SER A 239 14.26 -16.39 -0.79
C SER A 239 13.01 -15.80 -1.43
N MET A 240 12.41 -16.50 -2.37
CA MET A 240 11.23 -16.03 -3.07
C MET A 240 10.30 -17.18 -3.40
N ARG A 241 9.01 -16.86 -3.54
CA ARG A 241 7.99 -17.84 -3.94
C ARG A 241 7.05 -17.23 -4.95
N SER A 242 6.83 -17.95 -6.04
CA SER A 242 5.83 -17.59 -7.04
C SER A 242 4.43 -17.74 -6.44
N TYR A 243 3.55 -16.79 -6.74
CA TYR A 243 2.12 -16.91 -6.44
C TYR A 243 1.41 -17.85 -7.44
N THR A 244 2.02 -18.11 -8.59
CA THR A 244 1.50 -19.03 -9.60
C THR A 244 1.41 -20.44 -9.02
N GLY A 245 0.20 -21.00 -9.02
CA GLY A 245 -0.07 -22.32 -8.43
C GLY A 245 0.09 -22.40 -6.91
N LEU A 246 0.38 -21.30 -6.22
CA LEU A 246 0.56 -21.31 -4.76
C LEU A 246 -0.74 -21.63 -4.03
N ASN A 247 -1.86 -21.10 -4.52
CA ASN A 247 -3.20 -21.35 -4.01
C ASN A 247 -3.96 -22.31 -4.94
N PRO A 248 -4.13 -23.59 -4.60
CA PRO A 248 -4.82 -24.56 -5.45
C PRO A 248 -6.33 -24.30 -5.57
N SER A 249 -6.92 -23.46 -4.70
CA SER A 249 -8.33 -23.07 -4.79
C SER A 249 -8.55 -21.85 -5.69
N ALA A 250 -7.48 -21.18 -6.15
CA ALA A 250 -7.61 -20.09 -7.12
C ALA A 250 -7.93 -20.67 -8.51
N PRO A 251 -8.71 -19.95 -9.34
CA PRO A 251 -8.91 -20.34 -10.74
C PRO A 251 -7.58 -20.44 -11.47
N ALA A 252 -7.48 -21.42 -12.38
CA ALA A 252 -6.37 -21.49 -13.33
C ALA A 252 -6.43 -20.32 -14.32
N PRO A 253 -5.31 -19.96 -14.98
CA PRO A 253 -5.27 -18.81 -15.88
C PRO A 253 -6.31 -18.86 -17.00
N THR A 254 -6.58 -20.06 -17.53
CA THR A 254 -7.53 -20.29 -18.63
C THR A 254 -8.98 -20.52 -18.18
N ASP A 255 -9.25 -20.56 -16.88
CA ASP A 255 -10.60 -20.75 -16.37
C ASP A 255 -11.50 -19.55 -16.72
N LEU A 256 -12.80 -19.79 -16.75
CA LEU A 256 -13.81 -18.77 -17.00
C LEU A 256 -14.35 -18.19 -15.68
N CYS A 257 -14.13 -16.89 -15.51
CA CYS A 257 -14.55 -16.12 -14.36
C CYS A 257 -15.76 -15.24 -14.69
N TYR A 258 -16.81 -15.29 -13.87
CA TYR A 258 -17.95 -14.39 -13.99
C TYR A 258 -17.55 -12.91 -13.87
N ASN A 259 -17.94 -12.12 -14.86
CA ASN A 259 -17.71 -10.68 -14.92
C ASN A 259 -18.83 -9.89 -14.22
N VAL A 260 -19.11 -8.68 -14.71
CA VAL A 260 -20.26 -7.85 -14.34
C VAL A 260 -21.18 -7.68 -15.55
N PHE A 261 -22.42 -7.29 -15.30
CA PHE A 261 -23.32 -6.85 -16.39
C PHE A 261 -22.76 -5.60 -17.09
N GLY A 262 -23.03 -5.46 -18.38
CA GLY A 262 -22.64 -4.30 -19.18
C GLY A 262 -23.59 -3.12 -18.99
N GLU A 263 -23.12 -1.90 -19.23
CA GLU A 263 -23.93 -0.67 -19.06
C GLU A 263 -25.20 -0.67 -19.93
N SER A 264 -25.18 -1.35 -21.08
CA SER A 264 -26.35 -1.55 -21.95
C SER A 264 -27.48 -2.35 -21.30
N GLN A 265 -27.21 -3.05 -20.19
CA GLN A 265 -28.18 -3.86 -19.45
C GLN A 265 -28.74 -3.13 -18.22
N LEU A 266 -28.42 -1.84 -18.03
CA LEU A 266 -28.96 -1.03 -16.94
C LEU A 266 -30.50 -0.89 -17.06
N PRO A 267 -31.23 -0.76 -15.94
CA PRO A 267 -30.76 -0.93 -14.56
C PRO A 267 -30.38 -2.38 -14.25
N TRP A 268 -29.36 -2.55 -13.42
CA TRP A 268 -28.89 -3.86 -12.96
C TRP A 268 -29.58 -4.30 -11.65
N PRO A 269 -29.65 -5.60 -11.34
CA PRO A 269 -29.45 -6.70 -12.29
C PRO A 269 -30.53 -6.69 -13.39
N PRO A 270 -30.26 -7.21 -14.61
CA PRO A 270 -31.21 -7.15 -15.74
C PRO A 270 -32.52 -7.93 -15.49
N SER A 271 -32.44 -9.01 -14.71
CA SER A 271 -33.57 -9.78 -14.19
C SER A 271 -33.17 -10.44 -12.87
N PRO A 272 -34.13 -10.95 -12.06
CA PRO A 272 -33.85 -11.57 -10.76
C PRO A 272 -32.93 -12.80 -10.83
N ASP A 273 -32.91 -13.48 -11.98
CA ASP A 273 -32.13 -14.71 -12.22
C ASP A 273 -31.03 -14.51 -13.26
N ALA A 274 -30.72 -13.26 -13.62
CA ALA A 274 -29.64 -12.97 -14.55
C ALA A 274 -28.28 -13.39 -13.96
N ILE A 275 -27.44 -14.02 -14.78
CA ILE A 275 -26.04 -14.33 -14.47
C ILE A 275 -25.17 -13.54 -15.47
N PRO A 276 -24.13 -12.82 -15.02
CA PRO A 276 -23.26 -12.08 -15.91
C PRO A 276 -22.43 -13.01 -16.80
N GLY A 277 -22.01 -12.52 -17.96
CA GLY A 277 -21.09 -13.25 -18.83
C GLY A 277 -19.76 -13.55 -18.15
N GLN A 278 -19.01 -14.48 -18.72
CA GLN A 278 -17.69 -14.87 -18.22
C GLN A 278 -16.57 -14.33 -19.11
N VAL A 279 -15.40 -14.16 -18.51
CA VAL A 279 -14.14 -13.83 -19.19
C VAL A 279 -13.05 -14.75 -18.65
N THR A 280 -11.98 -14.94 -19.41
CA THR A 280 -10.78 -15.64 -18.91
C THR A 280 -10.29 -14.95 -17.63
N CYS A 281 -10.01 -15.74 -16.58
CA CYS A 281 -9.56 -15.21 -15.29
C CYS A 281 -8.19 -14.52 -15.41
N GLY A 282 -7.27 -15.16 -16.15
CA GLY A 282 -5.85 -14.82 -16.17
C GLY A 282 -5.13 -15.30 -14.92
N LEU A 283 -3.81 -15.19 -14.93
CA LEU A 283 -2.92 -15.66 -13.89
C LEU A 283 -3.32 -15.11 -12.52
N GLN A 284 -3.35 -15.99 -11.51
CA GLN A 284 -3.46 -15.56 -10.13
C GLN A 284 -2.14 -14.93 -9.69
N ARG A 285 -2.12 -13.61 -9.63
CA ARG A 285 -0.93 -12.81 -9.34
C ARG A 285 -1.10 -11.96 -8.09
N VAL A 286 -0.01 -11.43 -7.55
CA VAL A 286 -0.09 -10.42 -6.49
C VAL A 286 -0.85 -9.18 -6.95
N ALA A 287 -1.58 -8.54 -6.04
CA ALA A 287 -2.14 -7.22 -6.30
C ALA A 287 -1.09 -6.12 -6.12
N ILE A 288 -1.21 -5.06 -6.91
CA ILE A 288 -0.31 -3.90 -6.85
C ILE A 288 -0.64 -3.09 -5.61
N ASN A 289 0.36 -2.44 -5.02
CA ASN A 289 0.29 -1.60 -3.80
C ASN A 289 -0.02 -2.38 -2.51
N ILE A 290 0.18 -3.71 -2.49
CA ILE A 290 -0.07 -4.52 -1.29
C ILE A 290 1.20 -4.71 -0.48
N ALA A 291 1.39 -3.88 0.55
CA ALA A 291 2.46 -4.09 1.54
C ALA A 291 2.22 -5.43 2.28
N PRO A 292 3.20 -6.36 2.32
CA PRO A 292 3.06 -7.57 3.13
C PRO A 292 2.91 -7.23 4.62
N ALA A 293 1.90 -7.79 5.29
CA ALA A 293 1.77 -7.67 6.75
C ALA A 293 2.34 -8.94 7.41
N ILE A 294 3.12 -8.81 8.47
CA ILE A 294 3.79 -9.92 9.15
C ILE A 294 3.28 -10.01 10.58
N ALA A 295 2.67 -11.13 10.95
CA ALA A 295 2.26 -11.41 12.33
C ALA A 295 3.46 -11.75 13.21
N ARG A 296 3.23 -11.72 14.54
CA ARG A 296 4.26 -12.06 15.55
C ARG A 296 4.79 -13.49 15.43
N ASP A 297 3.99 -14.42 14.90
CA ASP A 297 4.41 -15.80 14.63
C ASP A 297 5.16 -15.96 13.30
N GLY A 298 5.44 -14.85 12.60
CA GLY A 298 6.08 -14.82 11.30
C GLY A 298 5.14 -15.17 10.13
N THR A 299 3.83 -15.32 10.36
CA THR A 299 2.87 -15.46 9.25
C THR A 299 2.85 -14.20 8.42
N ILE A 300 3.03 -14.34 7.11
CA ILE A 300 3.03 -13.23 6.16
C ILE A 300 1.69 -13.20 5.44
N TYR A 301 1.03 -12.05 5.43
CA TYR A 301 -0.24 -11.82 4.76
C TYR A 301 -0.02 -10.98 3.52
N SER A 302 -0.63 -11.39 2.41
CA SER A 302 -0.64 -10.67 1.15
C SER A 302 -1.99 -10.86 0.46
N VAL A 303 -2.21 -10.17 -0.66
CA VAL A 303 -3.43 -10.28 -1.46
C VAL A 303 -3.07 -10.60 -2.90
N THR A 304 -3.69 -11.64 -3.43
CA THR A 304 -3.57 -12.01 -4.84
C THR A 304 -4.90 -11.76 -5.56
N ARG A 305 -4.87 -11.61 -6.88
CA ARG A 305 -6.04 -11.52 -7.75
C ARG A 305 -5.77 -12.13 -9.11
N ALA A 306 -6.82 -12.62 -9.75
CA ALA A 306 -6.77 -13.01 -11.15
C ALA A 306 -6.48 -11.79 -12.03
N HIS A 307 -5.58 -11.95 -13.01
CA HIS A 307 -5.02 -10.82 -13.76
C HIS A 307 -6.11 -9.99 -14.46
N PHE A 308 -7.02 -10.62 -15.20
CA PHE A 308 -8.03 -9.91 -15.98
C PHE A 308 -9.29 -9.53 -15.18
N ILE A 309 -9.49 -10.11 -13.98
CA ILE A 309 -10.72 -9.88 -13.22
C ILE A 309 -10.51 -9.65 -11.73
N SER A 310 -10.93 -8.48 -11.24
CA SER A 310 -10.58 -8.00 -9.89
C SER A 310 -11.41 -8.58 -8.77
N ARG A 311 -12.51 -9.26 -9.12
CA ARG A 311 -13.42 -9.89 -8.16
C ARG A 311 -12.94 -11.27 -7.73
N TYR A 312 -11.94 -11.86 -8.40
CA TYR A 312 -11.35 -13.15 -8.00
C TYR A 312 -10.05 -12.89 -7.24
N GLY A 313 -10.19 -12.25 -6.08
CA GLY A 313 -9.10 -11.97 -5.15
C GLY A 313 -9.05 -12.98 -4.01
N TYR A 314 -7.87 -13.17 -3.43
CA TYR A 314 -7.64 -13.99 -2.25
C TYR A 314 -6.78 -13.24 -1.25
N LEU A 315 -7.17 -13.27 0.03
CA LEU A 315 -6.24 -13.03 1.14
C LEU A 315 -5.43 -14.32 1.32
N VAL A 316 -4.11 -14.22 1.24
CA VAL A 316 -3.22 -15.36 1.40
C VAL A 316 -2.37 -15.18 2.65
N ALA A 317 -2.22 -16.27 3.41
CA ALA A 317 -1.31 -16.35 4.54
C ALA A 317 -0.21 -17.35 4.21
N LEU A 318 1.04 -16.92 4.40
CA LEU A 318 2.24 -17.70 4.14
C LEU A 318 3.00 -17.94 5.43
N LYS A 319 3.69 -19.07 5.51
CA LYS A 319 4.66 -19.36 6.57
C LYS A 319 5.95 -18.55 6.36
N PRO A 320 6.84 -18.46 7.38
CA PRO A 320 8.12 -17.77 7.23
C PRO A 320 9.04 -18.29 6.11
N ASP A 321 8.82 -19.53 5.65
CA ASP A 321 9.49 -20.17 4.50
C ASP A 321 8.78 -19.89 3.15
N LEU A 322 7.82 -18.96 3.15
CA LEU A 322 7.00 -18.53 2.01
C LEU A 322 6.05 -19.61 1.45
N THR A 323 5.90 -20.77 2.12
CA THR A 323 4.89 -21.76 1.72
C THR A 323 3.49 -21.34 2.17
N LEU A 324 2.46 -21.78 1.42
CA LEU A 324 1.08 -21.46 1.76
C LEU A 324 0.71 -22.04 3.14
N LYS A 325 0.18 -21.18 4.02
CA LYS A 325 -0.46 -21.57 5.28
C LYS A 325 -1.96 -21.78 5.07
N TRP A 326 -2.62 -20.81 4.44
CA TRP A 326 -4.00 -20.90 3.97
C TRP A 326 -4.31 -19.76 2.98
N ALA A 327 -5.41 -19.87 2.25
CA ALA A 327 -5.96 -18.80 1.44
C ALA A 327 -7.47 -18.69 1.66
N ALA A 328 -7.99 -17.46 1.64
CA ALA A 328 -9.41 -17.16 1.75
C ALA A 328 -9.85 -16.33 0.55
N SER A 329 -10.86 -16.82 -0.18
CA SER A 329 -11.46 -16.06 -1.29
C SER A 329 -12.06 -14.78 -0.76
N LEU A 330 -11.78 -13.64 -1.40
CA LEU A 330 -12.45 -12.37 -1.12
C LEU A 330 -13.85 -12.31 -1.72
N ARG A 331 -14.09 -13.04 -2.82
CA ARG A 331 -15.40 -13.11 -3.48
C ARG A 331 -16.47 -13.82 -2.64
N GLY A 332 -16.05 -14.76 -1.80
CA GLY A 332 -16.92 -15.74 -1.16
C GLY A 332 -17.19 -16.92 -2.08
N GLY A 333 -16.90 -18.12 -1.61
CA GLY A 333 -17.20 -19.37 -2.33
C GLY A 333 -18.69 -19.59 -2.50
N ASP A 334 -19.06 -20.48 -3.42
CA ASP A 334 -20.44 -20.95 -3.56
C ASP A 334 -20.74 -21.85 -2.36
N THR A 335 -21.79 -21.53 -1.59
CA THR A 335 -22.19 -22.39 -0.45
C THR A 335 -22.82 -23.70 -0.94
N VAL A 336 -23.35 -23.69 -2.15
CA VAL A 336 -23.77 -24.87 -2.90
C VAL A 336 -22.89 -24.96 -4.16
N PRO A 337 -22.02 -25.98 -4.29
CA PRO A 337 -21.14 -26.10 -5.45
C PRO A 337 -21.89 -26.01 -6.78
N GLY A 338 -21.50 -25.06 -7.64
CA GLY A 338 -22.13 -24.83 -8.94
C GLY A 338 -23.36 -23.91 -8.92
N ASP A 339 -23.86 -23.51 -7.75
CA ASP A 339 -24.90 -22.49 -7.65
C ASP A 339 -24.28 -21.10 -7.52
N TYR A 340 -24.34 -20.36 -8.62
CA TYR A 340 -23.86 -18.99 -8.72
C TYR A 340 -24.43 -18.05 -7.63
N PHE A 341 -25.71 -18.21 -7.29
CA PHE A 341 -26.41 -17.30 -6.37
C PHE A 341 -26.13 -17.59 -4.90
N SER A 342 -25.60 -18.78 -4.60
CA SER A 342 -25.37 -19.25 -3.23
C SER A 342 -24.16 -18.61 -2.54
N GLY A 343 -23.28 -17.95 -3.29
CA GLY A 343 -22.01 -17.45 -2.76
C GLY A 343 -21.93 -15.95 -2.58
N GLY A 344 -20.89 -15.50 -1.88
CA GLY A 344 -20.69 -14.10 -1.43
C GLY A 344 -20.77 -13.96 0.09
N TYR A 345 -20.24 -12.86 0.62
CA TYR A 345 -20.20 -12.56 2.06
C TYR A 345 -21.13 -11.44 2.49
N PHE A 346 -21.33 -10.43 1.62
CA PHE A 346 -22.03 -9.20 1.99
C PHE A 346 -23.47 -9.21 1.48
N HIS A 347 -24.39 -8.74 2.33
CA HIS A 347 -25.83 -8.67 2.06
C HIS A 347 -26.31 -7.23 1.91
N ASP A 348 -25.40 -6.30 1.67
CA ASP A 348 -25.62 -4.85 1.66
C ASP A 348 -26.05 -4.28 0.30
N GLY A 349 -26.34 -5.18 -0.64
CA GLY A 349 -26.74 -4.87 -2.00
C GLY A 349 -28.19 -4.38 -2.18
N CYS A 350 -28.81 -4.76 -3.31
CA CYS A 350 -30.14 -4.33 -3.74
C CYS A 350 -31.24 -4.56 -2.71
N ASN A 351 -32.11 -3.56 -2.54
CA ASN A 351 -33.34 -3.71 -1.76
C ASN A 351 -34.41 -4.39 -2.62
N ASP A 352 -35.22 -5.27 -2.03
CA ASP A 352 -36.33 -5.96 -2.70
C ASP A 352 -37.68 -5.22 -2.58
N GLY A 353 -37.68 -4.02 -2.02
CA GLY A 353 -38.88 -3.20 -1.81
C GLY A 353 -39.48 -3.32 -0.42
N THR A 354 -38.85 -4.09 0.47
CA THR A 354 -39.15 -4.07 1.91
C THR A 354 -38.45 -2.89 2.59
N ALA A 355 -38.98 -2.43 3.73
CA ALA A 355 -38.49 -1.23 4.42
C ALA A 355 -37.07 -1.45 4.94
N ALA A 356 -36.04 -1.11 4.15
CA ALA A 356 -34.59 -1.23 4.44
C ALA A 356 -34.26 -2.31 5.49
N SER A 357 -34.85 -3.49 5.37
CA SER A 357 -34.82 -4.45 6.45
C SER A 357 -33.59 -5.31 6.29
N ALA A 358 -32.82 -5.44 7.37
CA ALA A 358 -31.73 -6.40 7.51
C ALA A 358 -30.54 -6.23 6.52
N GLY A 359 -30.10 -4.98 6.31
CA GLY A 359 -28.77 -4.72 5.77
C GLY A 359 -28.72 -4.33 4.29
N SER A 360 -29.79 -4.47 3.52
CA SER A 360 -29.82 -3.99 2.13
C SER A 360 -29.92 -2.46 2.02
N MET A 361 -29.02 -1.84 1.23
CA MET A 361 -28.83 -0.39 1.22
C MET A 361 -29.18 0.32 -0.09
N PHE A 362 -29.18 -0.37 -1.25
CA PHE A 362 -29.40 0.31 -2.54
C PHE A 362 -30.89 0.43 -2.89
N PRO A 363 -31.39 1.65 -3.17
CA PRO A 363 -32.81 1.86 -3.44
C PRO A 363 -33.26 1.26 -4.78
N LEU A 364 -34.51 0.78 -4.80
CA LEU A 364 -35.24 0.41 -6.01
C LEU A 364 -35.72 1.66 -6.78
N ASN A 365 -34.79 2.49 -7.23
CA ASN A 365 -35.15 3.72 -7.93
C ASN A 365 -35.27 3.55 -9.45
N GLY A 366 -34.99 2.34 -9.98
CA GLY A 366 -35.07 2.05 -11.42
C GLY A 366 -34.20 2.97 -12.29
N GLN A 367 -33.26 3.69 -11.69
CA GLN A 367 -32.48 4.69 -12.40
C GLN A 367 -31.58 4.01 -13.44
N THR A 368 -31.57 4.57 -14.64
CA THR A 368 -30.69 4.17 -15.74
C THR A 368 -29.24 4.61 -15.54
N SER A 369 -28.90 5.13 -14.35
CA SER A 369 -27.56 5.51 -13.93
C SER A 369 -26.97 4.52 -12.92
N ILE A 370 -25.64 4.46 -12.87
CA ILE A 370 -24.87 3.65 -11.92
C ILE A 370 -25.30 3.97 -10.48
N GLY A 371 -25.83 2.98 -9.74
CA GLY A 371 -26.12 3.10 -8.30
C GLY A 371 -27.54 2.72 -7.85
N GLY A 372 -28.43 2.35 -8.77
CA GLY A 372 -29.79 1.88 -8.46
C GLY A 372 -30.00 0.40 -8.79
N CYS A 373 -30.96 -0.23 -8.12
CA CYS A 373 -31.36 -1.60 -8.42
C CYS A 373 -32.66 -1.63 -9.25
N ARG A 374 -32.73 -2.59 -10.18
CA ARG A 374 -33.97 -2.89 -10.91
C ARG A 374 -35.04 -3.39 -9.93
N ALA A 375 -36.28 -2.95 -10.13
CA ALA A 375 -37.42 -3.48 -9.38
C ALA A 375 -37.53 -5.01 -9.53
N GLY A 376 -37.73 -5.71 -8.41
CA GLY A 376 -37.75 -7.17 -8.36
C GLY A 376 -36.38 -7.84 -8.19
N ALA A 377 -35.28 -7.07 -8.06
CA ALA A 377 -33.99 -7.62 -7.70
C ALA A 377 -34.04 -8.33 -6.34
N ARG A 378 -33.25 -9.40 -6.18
CA ARG A 378 -33.14 -10.15 -4.93
C ARG A 378 -32.52 -9.27 -3.84
N ALA A 379 -33.02 -9.38 -2.61
CA ALA A 379 -32.48 -8.64 -1.47
C ALA A 379 -30.98 -8.94 -1.24
N GLY A 380 -30.19 -7.90 -1.03
CA GLY A 380 -28.79 -7.97 -0.59
C GLY A 380 -27.78 -8.39 -1.66
N VAL A 381 -28.14 -8.46 -2.95
CA VAL A 381 -27.21 -8.79 -4.03
C VAL A 381 -26.50 -7.55 -4.58
N ASP A 382 -25.22 -7.66 -4.92
CA ASP A 382 -24.49 -6.65 -5.69
C ASP A 382 -25.17 -6.52 -7.06
N PRO A 383 -25.74 -5.35 -7.42
CA PRO A 383 -26.47 -5.18 -8.68
C PRO A 383 -25.62 -5.56 -9.89
N ALA A 384 -24.32 -5.27 -9.89
CA ALA A 384 -23.44 -5.51 -11.02
C ALA A 384 -23.19 -7.01 -11.29
N THR A 385 -23.50 -7.88 -10.33
CA THR A 385 -23.28 -9.33 -10.46
C THR A 385 -24.53 -10.17 -10.21
N ASN A 386 -25.59 -9.61 -9.62
CA ASN A 386 -26.76 -10.36 -9.16
C ASN A 386 -26.40 -11.51 -8.19
N ARG A 387 -25.34 -11.33 -7.42
CA ARG A 387 -24.85 -12.26 -6.39
C ARG A 387 -24.59 -11.49 -5.10
N ARG A 388 -24.60 -12.14 -3.94
CA ARG A 388 -24.19 -11.50 -2.68
C ARG A 388 -22.80 -10.87 -2.85
N GLY A 389 -22.60 -9.72 -2.20
CA GLY A 389 -21.38 -8.94 -2.34
C GLY A 389 -20.16 -9.72 -1.87
N GLY A 390 -18.99 -9.37 -2.41
CA GLY A 390 -17.72 -9.93 -2.01
C GLY A 390 -16.64 -8.85 -2.04
N GLY A 391 -15.56 -9.09 -1.32
CA GLY A 391 -14.37 -8.27 -1.39
C GLY A 391 -13.79 -8.25 -2.80
N ARG A 392 -13.31 -7.09 -3.21
CA ARG A 392 -12.66 -6.87 -4.50
C ARG A 392 -11.27 -6.35 -4.24
N CYS A 393 -10.28 -6.96 -4.89
CA CYS A 393 -8.94 -6.39 -4.88
C CYS A 393 -8.80 -5.45 -6.07
N TRP A 394 -8.81 -4.16 -5.79
CA TRP A 394 -8.81 -3.10 -6.79
C TRP A 394 -7.50 -2.33 -6.77
N THR A 395 -6.93 -2.15 -7.96
CA THR A 395 -6.11 -0.97 -8.25
C THR A 395 -7.09 0.07 -8.77
N THR A 396 -7.16 1.22 -8.11
CA THR A 396 -8.24 2.19 -8.31
C THR A 396 -8.34 2.58 -9.79
N ARG A 397 -9.48 2.34 -10.43
CA ARG A 397 -9.71 2.62 -11.86
C ARG A 397 -10.55 3.90 -12.00
N ARG A 398 -10.19 4.78 -12.94
CA ARG A 398 -11.01 5.95 -13.30
C ARG A 398 -12.35 5.47 -13.86
N GLN A 399 -13.42 5.61 -13.08
CA GLN A 399 -14.78 5.56 -13.59
C GLN A 399 -15.03 6.94 -14.23
N ARG A 400 -15.20 7.00 -15.56
CA ARG A 400 -15.50 8.27 -16.25
C ARG A 400 -16.86 8.79 -15.76
N ARG A 401 -16.88 9.65 -14.75
CA ARG A 401 -18.04 10.49 -14.44
C ARG A 401 -18.12 11.59 -15.50
N ARG A 402 -18.98 11.43 -16.50
CA ARG A 402 -19.45 12.57 -17.29
C ARG A 402 -20.46 13.35 -16.46
N SER A 403 -20.01 14.21 -15.55
CA SER A 403 -20.84 15.28 -15.00
C SER A 403 -20.42 16.60 -15.63
N ARG A 404 -21.26 17.13 -16.54
CA ARG A 404 -21.22 18.54 -16.93
C ARG A 404 -21.54 19.37 -15.70
N GLN A 405 -20.54 19.94 -15.04
CA GLN A 405 -20.73 21.12 -14.20
C GLN A 405 -19.74 22.20 -14.66
N THR A 406 -20.32 23.29 -15.13
CA THR A 406 -19.68 24.54 -15.51
C THR A 406 -18.83 25.07 -14.37
N ALA A 407 -17.52 25.20 -14.58
CA ALA A 407 -16.58 25.75 -13.62
C ALA A 407 -16.70 27.28 -13.55
N ALA A 408 -16.96 27.80 -12.36
CA ALA A 408 -16.56 29.15 -11.96
C ALA A 408 -15.17 29.06 -11.31
N SER A 409 -14.31 30.01 -11.68
CA SER A 409 -12.89 30.09 -11.35
C SER A 409 -12.58 30.22 -9.85
N SER A 410 -11.56 29.49 -9.39
CA SER A 410 -10.58 30.05 -8.44
C SER A 410 -9.23 29.36 -8.60
N THR A 411 -8.19 30.17 -8.80
CA THR A 411 -6.80 29.76 -8.98
C THR A 411 -6.18 29.48 -7.60
N ALA A 412 -6.03 28.21 -7.24
CA ALA A 412 -5.17 27.79 -6.13
C ALA A 412 -3.96 27.05 -6.71
N ARG A 413 -2.74 27.47 -6.34
CA ARG A 413 -1.51 26.74 -6.66
C ARG A 413 -1.60 25.36 -6.00
N SER A 414 -1.71 24.33 -6.82
CA SER A 414 -1.79 22.94 -6.41
C SER A 414 -0.42 22.28 -6.61
N SER A 415 0.26 21.94 -5.53
CA SER A 415 1.45 21.09 -5.48
C SER A 415 1.25 20.10 -4.35
N ALA A 416 1.70 18.85 -4.48
CA ALA A 416 1.69 17.96 -3.30
C ALA A 416 2.75 18.47 -2.31
N THR A 417 2.24 19.04 -1.24
CA THR A 417 2.98 19.44 -0.06
C THR A 417 2.66 18.45 1.04
N THR A 418 3.67 17.83 1.64
CA THR A 418 3.48 17.06 2.88
C THR A 418 3.81 17.95 4.06
N THR A 419 2.83 18.14 4.95
CA THR A 419 3.08 18.74 6.26
C THR A 419 3.70 17.69 7.17
N ILE A 420 5.02 17.73 7.32
CA ILE A 420 5.70 16.90 8.30
C ILE A 420 5.46 17.52 9.66
N LYS A 421 4.81 16.75 10.54
CA LYS A 421 4.51 17.13 11.92
C LYS A 421 5.53 16.44 12.81
N ALA A 422 6.35 17.21 13.51
CA ALA A 422 7.36 16.67 14.40
C ALA A 422 6.69 16.03 15.62
N SER A 423 7.30 14.97 16.13
CA SER A 423 6.89 14.21 17.31
C SER A 423 7.62 14.69 18.56
#